data_AF-A0A4R8Q288-F1
#
_entry.id   AF-A0A4R8Q288-F1
#
_cell.length_a   1.000
_cell.length_b   1.000
_cell.length_c   1.000
_cell.angle_alpha   90.00
_cell.angle_beta   90.00
_cell.angle_gamma   90.00
#
_symmetry.space_group_name_H-M   'P 1'
#
loop_
_entity.id
_entity.type
_entity.pdbx_description
1 polymer ?
#
loop_
_entity_poly.entity_id
_entity_poly.type
_entity_poly.pdbx_seq_one_letter_code
_entity_poly.pdbx_strand_id
1 'polypeptide(L)'
;MSIPVHSTPPDARTSYIIDQLEGERLTIPGSKGVFRILASSIQTNGGIAVFSSGATLSDAPGFHWHAEAHDVFLVTKGYLKLWNGDKCRIMAPGDFAYVPPKVIHNPELLGPHTETLGLVAPGDWIDFFRYVGESYNGVIVPENDNRDLKSLLIPKVMAAKDRFDVNFERNYTAPELGDWQDSENVLPGPLEPYFLRANTGPRYILGGVLSRPFINASQCGGKFSITSLEGSKIYPSSSLARWLTFPTVDHCFCVQEGVLRVKLRESASEWTDVREGQTLLVTAGQAFTLEFATRFVRVITFTNGTGIETLIEKAGEAFSSVVLPEESVAWTEDKVTAAAKELGVVTEAL
;
A
#
# COMPACT_ATOMS: atom_id res chain seq x y z
N MET A 1 -16.04 8.16 -21.22
CA MET A 1 -14.62 8.56 -21.14
C MET A 1 -13.88 7.57 -20.25
N SER A 2 -12.78 7.00 -20.73
CA SER A 2 -11.89 6.14 -19.93
C SER A 2 -11.37 6.88 -18.69
N ILE A 3 -10.96 6.14 -17.65
CA ILE A 3 -10.35 6.73 -16.46
C ILE A 3 -9.09 7.52 -16.89
N PRO A 4 -8.93 8.80 -16.51
CA PRO A 4 -7.79 9.60 -16.96
C PRO A 4 -6.48 9.11 -16.34
N VAL A 5 -5.41 9.14 -17.14
CA VAL A 5 -4.05 8.82 -16.72
C VAL A 5 -3.29 10.12 -16.50
N HIS A 6 -2.60 10.24 -15.37
CA HIS A 6 -1.83 11.42 -14.97
C HIS A 6 -0.39 11.04 -14.59
N SER A 7 0.53 12.00 -14.75
CA SER A 7 1.89 11.91 -14.21
C SER A 7 1.98 12.31 -12.73
N THR A 8 1.01 13.07 -12.21
CA THR A 8 0.95 13.48 -10.81
C THR A 8 -0.49 13.38 -10.31
N PRO A 9 -0.73 13.12 -9.01
CA PRO A 9 -2.08 13.15 -8.45
C PRO A 9 -2.78 14.49 -8.77
N PRO A 10 -4.04 14.47 -9.27
CA PRO A 10 -4.78 15.70 -9.57
C PRO A 10 -5.16 16.43 -8.29
N ASP A 11 -5.21 17.76 -8.29
CA ASP A 11 -5.62 18.59 -7.14
C ASP A 11 -7.14 18.59 -6.90
N ALA A 12 -7.76 17.42 -6.99
CA ALA A 12 -9.19 17.21 -6.80
C ALA A 12 -9.46 15.77 -6.37
N ARG A 13 -10.59 15.57 -5.66
CA ARG A 13 -11.10 14.23 -5.34
C ARG A 13 -11.79 13.62 -6.55
N THR A 14 -10.98 13.04 -7.43
CA THR A 14 -11.43 12.29 -8.61
C THR A 14 -10.80 10.91 -8.64
N SER A 15 -11.37 10.01 -9.44
CA SER A 15 -10.74 8.72 -9.75
C SER A 15 -9.79 8.88 -10.94
N TYR A 16 -8.59 8.31 -10.84
CA TYR A 16 -7.52 8.48 -11.82
C TYR A 16 -6.51 7.34 -11.79
N ILE A 17 -5.68 7.25 -12.83
CA ILE A 17 -4.53 6.36 -12.89
C ILE A 17 -3.25 7.21 -12.83
N ILE A 18 -2.29 6.80 -12.00
CA ILE A 18 -0.90 7.25 -12.07
C ILE A 18 -0.08 6.22 -12.83
N ASP A 19 0.68 6.69 -13.81
CA ASP A 19 1.49 5.82 -14.66
C ASP A 19 2.73 5.26 -13.92
N GLN A 20 3.38 4.27 -14.51
CA GLN A 20 4.52 3.60 -13.91
C GLN A 20 5.67 4.57 -13.59
N LEU A 21 6.16 4.53 -12.35
CA LEU A 21 7.22 5.42 -11.81
C LEU A 21 6.88 6.92 -11.83
N GLU A 22 5.62 7.27 -12.09
CA GLU A 22 5.09 8.61 -11.92
C GLU A 22 4.52 8.82 -10.50
N GLY A 23 3.93 9.98 -10.27
CA GLY A 23 3.50 10.48 -8.97
C GLY A 23 4.10 11.85 -8.67
N GLU A 24 3.73 12.46 -7.56
CA GLU A 24 4.49 13.61 -7.08
C GLU A 24 5.87 13.11 -6.61
N ARG A 25 6.90 13.36 -7.42
CA ARG A 25 8.25 12.83 -7.25
C ARG A 25 9.10 13.79 -6.42
N LEU A 26 9.53 13.33 -5.26
CA LEU A 26 10.32 14.08 -4.29
C LEU A 26 11.59 13.31 -3.95
N THR A 27 12.74 13.99 -3.92
CA THR A 27 13.99 13.44 -3.39
C THR A 27 14.38 14.20 -2.14
N ILE A 28 14.84 13.49 -1.10
CA ILE A 28 15.57 14.14 -0.01
C ILE A 28 17.03 14.28 -0.46
N PRO A 29 17.61 15.47 -0.52
CA PRO A 29 19.00 15.67 -0.89
C PRO A 29 19.97 14.73 -0.15
N GLY A 30 20.82 14.01 -0.89
CA GLY A 30 21.79 13.07 -0.33
C GLY A 30 21.24 11.70 0.06
N SER A 31 19.91 11.49 0.00
CA SER A 31 19.29 10.18 0.28
C SER A 31 19.43 9.17 -0.86
N LYS A 32 19.83 9.64 -2.06
CA LYS A 32 19.89 8.84 -3.30
C LYS A 32 18.59 8.07 -3.60
N GLY A 33 17.47 8.58 -3.08
CA GLY A 33 16.16 7.96 -3.17
C GLY A 33 15.09 8.94 -3.61
N VAL A 34 13.96 8.39 -4.02
CA VAL A 34 12.79 9.12 -4.51
C VAL A 34 11.55 8.56 -3.82
N PHE A 35 10.71 9.46 -3.32
CA PHE A 35 9.32 9.20 -2.96
C PHE A 35 8.45 9.63 -4.13
N ARG A 36 7.48 8.79 -4.51
CA ARG A 36 6.51 9.07 -5.57
C ARG A 36 5.12 8.95 -4.95
N ILE A 37 4.53 10.09 -4.62
CA ILE A 37 3.20 10.13 -3.99
C ILE A 37 2.17 9.78 -5.06
N LEU A 38 1.46 8.68 -4.83
CA LEU A 38 0.47 8.10 -5.75
C LEU A 38 -0.94 8.59 -5.42
N ALA A 39 -1.22 8.80 -4.13
CA ALA A 39 -2.41 9.47 -3.62
C ALA A 39 -2.06 10.19 -2.32
N SER A 40 -2.59 11.40 -2.11
CA SER A 40 -2.37 12.20 -0.91
C SER A 40 -3.68 12.49 -0.18
N SER A 41 -3.58 13.16 0.97
CA SER A 41 -4.72 13.67 1.75
C SER A 41 -5.80 14.34 0.89
N ILE A 42 -5.40 15.11 -0.13
CA ILE A 42 -6.34 15.80 -1.03
C ILE A 42 -7.29 14.80 -1.69
N GLN A 43 -6.76 13.71 -2.24
CA GLN A 43 -7.56 12.74 -2.99
C GLN A 43 -8.31 11.76 -2.07
N THR A 44 -7.73 11.43 -0.91
CA THR A 44 -8.24 10.42 0.05
C THR A 44 -8.99 11.02 1.25
N ASN A 45 -9.34 12.31 1.18
CA ASN A 45 -10.04 13.04 2.23
C ASN A 45 -9.34 12.96 3.61
N GLY A 46 -8.01 13.12 3.60
CA GLY A 46 -7.17 13.07 4.81
C GLY A 46 -6.92 11.68 5.39
N GLY A 47 -7.57 10.63 4.87
CA GLY A 47 -7.50 9.30 5.46
C GLY A 47 -6.09 8.71 5.41
N ILE A 48 -5.52 8.62 4.20
CA ILE A 48 -4.23 7.96 3.94
C ILE A 48 -3.44 8.70 2.85
N ALA A 49 -2.12 8.59 2.84
CA ALA A 49 -1.32 8.86 1.65
C ALA A 49 -0.60 7.59 1.24
N VAL A 50 -0.67 7.25 -0.05
CA VAL A 50 -0.04 6.06 -0.63
C VAL A 50 1.11 6.52 -1.52
N PHE A 51 2.26 5.90 -1.37
CA PHE A 51 3.44 6.25 -2.15
C PHE A 51 4.25 5.00 -2.51
N SER A 52 4.98 5.09 -3.61
CA SER A 52 6.14 4.22 -3.82
C SER A 52 7.40 4.97 -3.42
N SER A 53 8.41 4.26 -2.99
CA SER A 53 9.73 4.84 -2.77
C SER A 53 10.82 3.88 -3.18
N GLY A 54 11.93 4.42 -3.69
CA GLY A 54 13.09 3.61 -3.99
C GLY A 54 14.38 4.37 -3.78
N ALA A 55 15.46 3.63 -3.57
CA ALA A 55 16.80 4.18 -3.43
C ALA A 55 17.86 3.20 -3.94
N THR A 56 19.01 3.75 -4.32
CA THR A 56 20.26 2.97 -4.33
C THR A 56 20.83 2.90 -2.92
N LEU A 57 21.98 2.24 -2.73
CA LEU A 57 22.65 2.18 -1.42
C LEU A 57 22.84 3.60 -0.85
N SER A 58 22.20 3.88 0.28
CA SER A 58 22.25 5.18 0.93
C SER A 58 22.14 5.07 2.45
N ASP A 59 22.47 6.18 3.12
CA ASP A 59 22.36 6.27 4.57
C ASP A 59 20.89 6.21 5.01
N ALA A 60 20.62 5.42 6.05
CA ALA A 60 19.32 5.40 6.71
C ALA A 60 19.00 6.77 7.34
N PRO A 61 17.72 7.17 7.43
CA PRO A 61 17.31 8.45 8.03
C PRO A 61 17.68 8.54 9.51
N GLY A 62 17.81 7.41 10.20
CA GLY A 62 18.11 7.31 11.63
C GLY A 62 16.90 6.82 12.42
N PHE A 63 17.12 6.41 13.67
CA PHE A 63 16.06 5.92 14.55
C PHE A 63 15.08 7.04 14.91
N HIS A 64 13.79 6.77 14.70
CA HIS A 64 12.71 7.71 14.99
C HIS A 64 11.40 6.99 15.32
N TRP A 65 10.42 7.76 15.78
CA TRP A 65 9.05 7.31 16.03
C TRP A 65 8.05 8.44 15.79
N HIS A 66 6.78 8.07 15.64
CA HIS A 66 5.65 8.96 15.43
C HIS A 66 4.66 8.84 16.60
N ALA A 67 4.25 9.93 17.24
CA ALA A 67 3.19 9.99 18.22
C ALA A 67 1.83 9.55 17.69
N GLU A 68 1.52 9.84 16.42
CA GLU A 68 0.21 9.54 15.83
C GLU A 68 0.26 8.82 14.48
N ALA A 69 1.30 8.99 13.67
CA ALA A 69 1.36 8.33 12.38
C ALA A 69 1.62 6.84 12.47
N HIS A 70 1.04 6.14 11.51
CA HIS A 70 1.28 4.74 11.22
C HIS A 70 2.12 4.62 9.96
N ASP A 71 3.17 3.80 10.00
CA ASP A 71 3.96 3.45 8.83
C ASP A 71 3.79 1.98 8.46
N VAL A 72 3.89 1.74 7.16
CA VAL A 72 3.99 0.40 6.60
C VAL A 72 5.11 0.35 5.58
N PHE A 73 5.78 -0.79 5.51
CA PHE A 73 6.83 -1.05 4.55
C PHE A 73 6.51 -2.35 3.83
N LEU A 74 6.21 -2.28 2.54
CA LEU A 74 6.07 -3.46 1.67
C LEU A 74 7.20 -3.42 0.65
N VAL A 75 8.13 -4.38 0.71
CA VAL A 75 9.23 -4.45 -0.26
C VAL A 75 8.73 -4.99 -1.59
N THR A 76 9.01 -4.30 -2.69
CA THR A 76 8.63 -4.74 -4.05
C THR A 76 9.85 -5.11 -4.90
N LYS A 77 11.03 -4.57 -4.59
CA LYS A 77 12.30 -4.90 -5.24
C LYS A 77 13.45 -4.73 -4.26
N GLY A 78 14.52 -5.52 -4.40
CA GLY A 78 15.72 -5.39 -3.57
C GLY A 78 15.49 -5.86 -2.14
N TYR A 79 16.14 -5.21 -1.18
CA TYR A 79 16.07 -5.59 0.23
C TYR A 79 16.01 -4.37 1.14
N LEU A 80 15.14 -4.41 2.14
CA LEU A 80 15.05 -3.39 3.19
C LEU A 80 15.52 -4.00 4.51
N LYS A 81 16.53 -3.42 5.14
CA LYS A 81 16.79 -3.72 6.55
C LYS A 81 15.93 -2.79 7.40
N LEU A 82 15.14 -3.37 8.29
CA LEU A 82 14.22 -2.60 9.14
C LEU A 82 14.38 -3.03 10.59
N TRP A 83 14.62 -2.04 11.44
CA TRP A 83 14.37 -2.16 12.88
C TRP A 83 12.94 -1.73 13.14
N ASN A 84 12.18 -2.56 13.85
CA ASN A 84 10.79 -2.31 14.23
C ASN A 84 10.61 -2.72 15.69
N GLY A 85 10.72 -1.75 16.60
CA GLY A 85 10.78 -2.04 18.03
C GLY A 85 11.95 -2.97 18.37
N ASP A 86 11.65 -4.03 19.11
CA ASP A 86 12.60 -5.00 19.64
C ASP A 86 13.15 -6.01 18.60
N LYS A 87 12.75 -5.87 17.32
CA LYS A 87 13.17 -6.78 16.24
C LYS A 87 13.88 -6.04 15.11
N CYS A 88 14.79 -6.73 14.44
CA CYS A 88 15.41 -6.31 13.19
C CYS A 88 15.36 -7.44 12.16
N ARG A 89 14.95 -7.12 10.93
CA ARG A 89 14.89 -8.06 9.80
C ARG A 89 15.51 -7.45 8.55
N ILE A 90 16.02 -8.32 7.67
CA ILE A 90 16.20 -8.00 6.26
C ILE A 90 14.97 -8.55 5.53
N MET A 91 14.22 -7.64 4.93
CA MET A 91 12.98 -7.87 4.19
C MET A 91 13.28 -7.94 2.70
N ALA A 92 12.76 -8.96 2.04
CA ALA A 92 12.85 -9.21 0.60
C ALA A 92 11.50 -8.93 -0.10
N PRO A 93 11.41 -8.98 -1.44
CA PRO A 93 10.16 -8.67 -2.15
C PRO A 93 8.97 -9.50 -1.66
N GLY A 94 7.87 -8.81 -1.35
CA GLY A 94 6.65 -9.38 -0.77
C GLY A 94 6.60 -9.39 0.76
N ASP A 95 7.72 -9.17 1.45
CA ASP A 95 7.74 -9.02 2.90
C ASP A 95 7.15 -7.68 3.32
N PHE A 96 6.39 -7.69 4.41
CA PHE A 96 5.66 -6.55 4.94
C PHE A 96 6.04 -6.27 6.39
N ALA A 97 6.01 -5.00 6.79
CA ALA A 97 6.10 -4.59 8.18
C ALA A 97 5.09 -3.49 8.49
N TYR A 98 4.51 -3.57 9.69
CA TYR A 98 3.67 -2.53 10.25
C TYR A 98 4.35 -1.93 11.48
N VAL A 99 4.40 -0.60 11.50
CA VAL A 99 4.94 0.19 12.59
C VAL A 99 3.83 1.11 13.13
N PRO A 100 3.20 0.76 14.26
CA PRO A 100 2.20 1.61 14.90
C PRO A 100 2.87 2.81 15.60
N PRO A 101 2.08 3.81 16.01
CA PRO A 101 2.57 4.96 16.75
C PRO A 101 3.41 4.57 17.97
N LYS A 102 4.44 5.37 18.24
CA LYS A 102 5.39 5.28 19.36
C LYS A 102 6.35 4.10 19.28
N VAL A 103 6.34 3.34 18.19
CA VAL A 103 7.34 2.31 17.93
C VAL A 103 8.56 2.94 17.26
N ILE A 104 9.70 2.79 17.92
CA ILE A 104 10.99 3.22 17.36
C ILE A 104 11.35 2.30 16.20
N HIS A 105 11.67 2.89 15.06
CA HIS A 105 12.03 2.16 13.86
C HIS A 105 13.09 2.92 13.06
N ASN A 106 13.70 2.22 12.10
CA ASN A 106 14.67 2.80 11.18
C ASN A 106 14.70 1.98 9.88
N PRO A 107 14.21 2.49 8.75
CA PRO A 107 14.28 1.82 7.46
C PRO A 107 15.63 2.10 6.77
N GLU A 108 16.37 1.06 6.43
CA GLU A 108 17.64 1.12 5.70
C GLU A 108 17.50 0.36 4.36
N LEU A 109 17.32 1.11 3.28
CA LEU A 109 17.23 0.56 1.93
C LEU A 109 18.59 -0.01 1.52
N LEU A 110 18.69 -1.33 1.37
CA LEU A 110 19.94 -1.97 1.00
C LEU A 110 20.17 -1.86 -0.50
N GLY A 111 21.43 -1.77 -0.91
CA GLY A 111 21.81 -1.75 -2.32
C GLY A 111 21.65 -3.10 -3.02
N PRO A 112 21.80 -3.13 -4.36
CA PRO A 112 22.12 -1.99 -5.22
C PRO A 112 20.91 -1.10 -5.56
N HIS A 113 19.68 -1.63 -5.56
CA HIS A 113 18.45 -0.87 -5.81
C HIS A 113 17.27 -1.55 -5.13
N THR A 114 16.63 -0.82 -4.21
CA THR A 114 15.45 -1.28 -3.47
C THR A 114 14.27 -0.36 -3.74
N GLU A 115 13.08 -0.96 -3.90
CA GLU A 115 11.81 -0.25 -4.04
C GLU A 115 10.82 -0.83 -3.01
N THR A 116 9.98 0.05 -2.48
CA THR A 116 8.93 -0.26 -1.52
C THR A 116 7.64 0.44 -1.90
N LEU A 117 6.52 -0.13 -1.49
CA LEU A 117 5.26 0.58 -1.35
C LEU A 117 5.05 0.93 0.13
N GLY A 118 4.55 2.12 0.37
CA GLY A 118 4.31 2.66 1.70
C GLY A 118 2.97 3.37 1.78
N LEU A 119 2.51 3.50 3.02
CA LEU A 119 1.35 4.28 3.38
C LEU A 119 1.64 5.00 4.69
N VAL A 120 1.19 6.25 4.77
CA VAL A 120 1.07 6.99 6.03
C VAL A 120 -0.40 7.29 6.31
N ALA A 121 -0.79 7.17 7.58
CA ALA A 121 -2.10 7.56 8.08
C ALA A 121 -1.93 8.31 9.41
N PRO A 122 -2.50 9.52 9.60
CA PRO A 122 -3.27 10.32 8.62
C PRO A 122 -2.50 10.70 7.34
N GLY A 123 -3.22 11.06 6.27
CA GLY A 123 -2.60 11.33 4.96
C GLY A 123 -1.72 12.58 4.89
N ASP A 124 -1.95 13.58 5.76
CA ASP A 124 -1.22 14.86 5.75
C ASP A 124 0.28 14.73 6.07
N TRP A 125 0.68 13.60 6.63
CA TRP A 125 2.05 13.34 7.08
C TRP A 125 3.04 13.24 5.94
N ILE A 126 2.53 12.96 4.74
CA ILE A 126 3.31 13.00 3.51
C ILE A 126 3.91 14.39 3.26
N ASP A 127 3.35 15.46 3.84
CA ASP A 127 3.88 16.82 3.74
C ASP A 127 5.26 17.00 4.36
N PHE A 128 5.66 16.10 5.28
CA PHE A 128 7.03 16.07 5.76
C PHE A 128 8.01 15.92 4.59
N PHE A 129 7.75 14.99 3.66
CA PHE A 129 8.59 14.78 2.47
C PHE A 129 8.58 15.98 1.54
N ARG A 130 7.44 16.67 1.39
CA ARG A 130 7.35 17.93 0.62
C ARG A 130 8.19 19.03 1.23
N TYR A 131 8.27 19.08 2.57
CA TYR A 131 9.04 20.09 3.29
C TYR A 131 10.55 19.81 3.28
N VAL A 132 10.96 18.56 3.52
CA VAL A 132 12.38 18.22 3.59
C VAL A 132 13.01 17.94 2.22
N GLY A 133 12.19 17.54 1.24
CA GLY A 133 12.62 17.17 -0.09
C GLY A 133 12.68 18.32 -1.10
N GLU A 134 12.99 17.93 -2.33
CA GLU A 134 13.01 18.73 -3.55
C GLU A 134 12.32 17.93 -4.66
N SER A 135 11.70 18.60 -5.64
CA SER A 135 11.12 17.91 -6.80
C SER A 135 12.19 17.14 -7.57
N TYR A 136 11.90 15.89 -7.94
CA TYR A 136 12.81 15.04 -8.70
C TYR A 136 12.27 14.79 -10.11
N ASN A 137 13.04 15.19 -11.12
CA ASN A 137 12.66 15.09 -12.53
C ASN A 137 13.39 13.97 -13.29
N GLY A 138 14.20 13.16 -12.61
CA GLY A 138 14.91 12.04 -13.24
C GLY A 138 14.02 10.81 -13.42
N VAL A 139 14.62 9.73 -13.91
CA VAL A 139 13.89 8.51 -14.32
C VAL A 139 13.57 7.58 -13.15
N ILE A 140 14.58 7.19 -12.37
CA ILE A 140 14.44 6.18 -11.32
C ILE A 140 14.77 6.78 -9.95
N VAL A 141 16.05 7.03 -9.70
CA VAL A 141 16.57 7.60 -8.44
C VAL A 141 17.86 8.41 -8.68
N PRO A 142 18.20 9.40 -7.82
CA PRO A 142 19.41 10.21 -7.96
C PRO A 142 20.64 9.50 -7.35
N GLU A 143 21.08 8.38 -7.94
CA GLU A 143 22.22 7.57 -7.47
C GLU A 143 23.51 8.39 -7.20
N ASN A 144 23.76 9.39 -8.04
CA ASN A 144 24.97 10.22 -7.98
C ASN A 144 24.82 11.46 -7.09
N ASP A 145 23.71 11.61 -6.35
CA ASP A 145 23.55 12.68 -5.38
C ASP A 145 24.37 12.39 -4.12
N ASN A 146 25.61 12.88 -4.10
CA ASN A 146 26.56 12.71 -3.01
C ASN A 146 26.53 13.87 -1.99
N ARG A 147 25.44 14.64 -1.95
CA ARG A 147 25.23 15.63 -0.88
C ARG A 147 25.15 14.91 0.47
N ASP A 148 25.59 15.58 1.54
CA ASP A 148 25.49 15.04 2.89
C ASP A 148 24.04 15.11 3.40
N LEU A 149 23.38 13.95 3.42
CA LEU A 149 21.99 13.80 3.89
C LEU A 149 21.78 14.38 5.29
N LYS A 150 22.67 14.06 6.24
CA LYS A 150 22.48 14.45 7.65
C LYS A 150 22.61 15.95 7.81
N SER A 151 23.61 16.56 7.18
CA SER A 151 23.81 18.00 7.23
C SER A 151 22.66 18.81 6.62
N LEU A 152 21.95 18.24 5.63
CA LEU A 152 20.81 18.90 4.98
C LEU A 152 19.47 18.62 5.69
N LEU A 153 19.29 17.41 6.22
CA LEU A 153 18.04 16.99 6.85
C LEU A 153 17.89 17.51 8.29
N ILE A 154 18.95 17.42 9.10
CA ILE A 154 18.91 17.76 10.54
C ILE A 154 18.40 19.21 10.77
N PRO A 155 18.91 20.24 10.07
CA PRO A 155 18.44 21.61 10.29
C PRO A 155 16.95 21.79 9.96
N LYS A 156 16.46 21.16 8.88
CA LYS A 156 15.04 21.23 8.48
C LYS A 156 14.15 20.54 9.52
N VAL A 157 14.53 19.36 9.98
CA VAL A 157 13.81 18.64 11.05
C VAL A 157 13.76 19.47 12.32
N MET A 158 14.90 20.05 12.76
CA MET A 158 14.93 20.89 13.97
C MET A 158 14.04 22.13 13.84
N ALA A 159 14.01 22.77 12.67
CA ALA A 159 13.18 23.95 12.41
C ALA A 159 11.68 23.64 12.34
N ALA A 160 11.30 22.37 12.14
CA ALA A 160 9.92 21.95 11.98
C ALA A 160 9.51 20.83 12.95
N LYS A 161 10.24 20.69 14.07
CA LYS A 161 10.02 19.64 15.09
C LYS A 161 8.58 19.61 15.60
N ASP A 162 7.98 20.78 15.80
CA ASP A 162 6.61 20.89 16.32
C ASP A 162 5.54 20.87 15.20
N ARG A 163 5.96 20.77 13.93
CA ARG A 163 5.07 20.79 12.76
C ARG A 163 4.84 19.41 12.14
N PHE A 164 5.85 18.55 12.21
CA PHE A 164 5.78 17.18 11.70
C PHE A 164 6.13 16.24 12.84
N ASP A 165 5.34 15.21 13.05
CA ASP A 165 5.59 14.29 14.17
C ASP A 165 6.63 13.24 13.78
N VAL A 166 7.88 13.68 13.70
CA VAL A 166 9.04 12.82 13.52
C VAL A 166 9.95 13.05 14.72
N ASN A 167 9.97 12.08 15.63
CA ASN A 167 10.73 12.17 16.88
C ASN A 167 11.97 11.27 16.78
N PHE A 168 13.12 11.88 16.51
CA PHE A 168 14.39 11.14 16.48
C PHE A 168 14.80 10.66 17.87
N GLU A 169 15.13 9.37 17.98
CA GLU A 169 15.66 8.77 19.21
C GLU A 169 17.15 8.45 19.04
N ARG A 170 17.99 9.17 19.78
CA ARG A 170 19.46 9.01 19.69
C ARG A 170 20.00 8.02 20.70
N ASN A 171 19.27 7.78 21.79
CA ASN A 171 19.66 6.89 22.88
C ASN A 171 18.93 5.55 22.77
N TYR A 172 18.74 5.05 21.55
CA TYR A 172 18.14 3.74 21.30
C TYR A 172 19.22 2.66 21.21
N THR A 173 19.03 1.56 21.96
CA THR A 173 19.86 0.37 21.80
C THR A 173 19.19 -0.54 20.78
N ALA A 174 19.65 -0.49 19.54
CA ALA A 174 19.08 -1.26 18.46
C ALA A 174 19.30 -2.77 18.68
N PRO A 175 18.26 -3.61 18.50
CA PRO A 175 18.44 -5.06 18.50
C PRO A 175 19.35 -5.49 17.34
N GLU A 176 20.02 -6.62 17.53
CA GLU A 176 20.79 -7.27 16.46
C GLU A 176 19.85 -7.77 15.35
N LEU A 177 20.42 -7.97 14.15
CA LEU A 177 19.71 -8.62 13.06
C LEU A 177 19.31 -10.03 13.51
N GLY A 178 18.01 -10.28 13.55
CA GLY A 178 17.47 -11.59 13.90
C GLY A 178 16.98 -12.35 12.67
N ASP A 179 16.97 -13.67 12.78
CA ASP A 179 16.29 -14.53 11.82
C ASP A 179 14.77 -14.34 11.89
N TRP A 180 14.12 -14.61 10.76
CA TRP A 180 12.67 -14.66 10.68
C TRP A 180 12.10 -15.78 11.57
N GLN A 181 11.03 -15.46 12.29
CA GLN A 181 10.38 -16.33 13.25
C GLN A 181 9.13 -17.00 12.65
N ASP A 182 8.79 -18.20 13.12
CA ASP A 182 7.58 -18.92 12.68
C ASP A 182 6.28 -18.17 12.99
N SER A 183 6.30 -17.22 13.94
CA SER A 183 5.16 -16.35 14.25
C SER A 183 4.96 -15.21 13.24
N GLU A 184 5.92 -14.96 12.34
CA GLU A 184 5.87 -13.85 11.36
C GLU A 184 5.13 -14.26 10.08
N ASN A 185 4.04 -15.01 10.27
CA ASN A 185 3.12 -15.53 9.26
C ASN A 185 1.64 -15.36 9.65
N VAL A 186 1.35 -14.64 10.74
CA VAL A 186 0.00 -14.31 11.20
C VAL A 186 -0.15 -12.82 11.41
N LEU A 187 -1.39 -12.34 11.38
CA LEU A 187 -1.73 -10.96 11.72
C LEU A 187 -1.94 -10.87 13.24
N PRO A 188 -1.14 -10.07 13.98
CA PRO A 188 -1.26 -9.94 15.42
C PRO A 188 -2.44 -9.04 15.83
N GLY A 189 -2.54 -8.79 17.14
CA GLY A 189 -3.56 -7.92 17.71
C GLY A 189 -3.45 -6.44 17.29
N PRO A 190 -4.43 -5.61 17.70
CA PRO A 190 -4.44 -4.18 17.40
C PRO A 190 -3.22 -3.44 17.95
N LEU A 191 -2.64 -2.57 17.11
CA LEU A 191 -1.51 -1.70 17.42
C LEU A 191 -0.24 -2.43 17.88
N GLU A 192 -0.07 -3.69 17.47
CA GLU A 192 1.17 -4.44 17.67
C GLU A 192 2.10 -4.25 16.46
N PRO A 193 3.39 -3.91 16.64
CA PRO A 193 4.35 -3.92 15.55
C PRO A 193 4.64 -5.34 15.08
N TYR A 194 4.76 -5.55 13.78
CA TYR A 194 5.13 -6.87 13.26
C TYR A 194 5.83 -6.83 11.91
N PHE A 195 6.47 -7.96 11.61
CA PHE A 195 6.88 -8.38 10.28
C PHE A 195 5.94 -9.49 9.81
N LEU A 196 5.65 -9.51 8.52
CA LEU A 196 4.89 -10.56 7.86
C LEU A 196 5.66 -11.05 6.64
N ARG A 197 6.07 -12.31 6.67
CA ARG A 197 6.85 -12.92 5.60
C ARG A 197 5.99 -13.10 4.35
N ALA A 198 6.57 -12.82 3.19
CA ALA A 198 5.94 -12.89 1.88
C ALA A 198 5.12 -14.17 1.68
N ASN A 199 3.86 -14.01 1.29
CA ASN A 199 2.92 -15.10 0.97
C ASN A 199 2.60 -16.07 2.11
N THR A 200 2.98 -15.79 3.36
CA THR A 200 2.74 -16.69 4.50
C THR A 200 1.51 -16.35 5.34
N GLY A 201 1.09 -15.07 5.32
CA GLY A 201 -0.06 -14.52 6.06
C GLY A 201 -1.41 -15.18 5.75
N PRO A 202 -2.49 -14.78 6.47
CA PRO A 202 -3.83 -15.30 6.22
C PRO A 202 -4.29 -15.02 4.78
N ARG A 203 -5.19 -15.88 4.30
CA ARG A 203 -5.64 -15.92 2.91
C ARG A 203 -7.12 -16.26 2.88
N TYR A 204 -7.86 -15.53 2.07
CA TYR A 204 -9.28 -15.74 1.87
C TYR A 204 -9.61 -15.76 0.39
N ILE A 205 -10.38 -16.75 -0.05
CA ILE A 205 -10.78 -16.89 -1.44
C ILE A 205 -12.29 -16.73 -1.57
N LEU A 206 -12.70 -15.94 -2.57
CA LEU A 206 -14.10 -15.77 -2.95
C LEU A 206 -14.21 -16.02 -4.46
N GLY A 207 -14.63 -17.24 -4.81
CA GLY A 207 -14.65 -17.64 -6.22
C GLY A 207 -13.25 -17.86 -6.77
N GLY A 208 -12.89 -17.08 -7.77
CA GLY A 208 -11.55 -17.04 -8.37
C GLY A 208 -10.68 -15.89 -7.86
N VAL A 209 -11.06 -15.24 -6.76
CA VAL A 209 -10.38 -14.05 -6.24
C VAL A 209 -9.78 -14.34 -4.88
N LEU A 210 -8.47 -14.23 -4.77
CA LEU A 210 -7.72 -14.47 -3.55
C LEU A 210 -7.28 -13.14 -2.93
N SER A 211 -7.61 -12.93 -1.67
CA SER A 211 -7.14 -11.81 -0.84
C SER A 211 -6.09 -12.33 0.14
N ARG A 212 -4.95 -11.63 0.24
CA ARG A 212 -3.89 -11.87 1.23
C ARG A 212 -3.68 -10.60 2.06
N PRO A 213 -4.41 -10.42 3.15
CA PRO A 213 -4.28 -9.23 3.96
C PRO A 213 -2.88 -9.13 4.56
N PHE A 214 -2.23 -7.98 4.37
CA PHE A 214 -1.02 -7.58 5.08
C PHE A 214 -1.37 -6.93 6.40
N ILE A 215 -2.47 -6.17 6.42
CA ILE A 215 -3.04 -5.53 7.60
C ILE A 215 -4.53 -5.24 7.37
N ASN A 216 -5.34 -5.47 8.40
CA ASN A 216 -6.75 -5.12 8.43
C ASN A 216 -6.97 -3.83 9.23
N ALA A 217 -8.05 -3.08 8.92
CA ALA A 217 -8.43 -1.88 9.66
C ALA A 217 -8.56 -2.10 11.17
N SER A 218 -8.96 -3.30 11.61
CA SER A 218 -9.02 -3.66 13.04
C SER A 218 -7.66 -3.60 13.74
N GLN A 219 -6.55 -3.76 13.02
CA GLN A 219 -5.20 -3.73 13.60
C GLN A 219 -4.66 -2.31 13.78
N CYS A 220 -5.19 -1.33 13.05
CA CYS A 220 -4.70 0.05 13.05
C CYS A 220 -5.78 1.06 13.44
N GLY A 221 -6.70 0.68 14.34
CA GLY A 221 -7.71 1.61 14.87
C GLY A 221 -8.71 2.11 13.82
N GLY A 222 -8.99 1.31 12.80
CA GLY A 222 -9.93 1.62 11.72
C GLY A 222 -9.35 2.46 10.59
N LYS A 223 -8.05 2.77 10.59
CA LYS A 223 -7.45 3.77 9.70
C LYS A 223 -7.31 3.31 8.26
N PHE A 224 -6.85 2.07 8.05
CA PHE A 224 -6.59 1.54 6.70
C PHE A 224 -6.54 0.02 6.65
N SER A 225 -6.70 -0.55 5.46
CA SER A 225 -6.41 -1.97 5.20
C SER A 225 -5.51 -2.10 3.98
N ILE A 226 -4.70 -3.15 3.94
CA ILE A 226 -3.81 -3.46 2.82
C ILE A 226 -3.87 -4.95 2.54
N THR A 227 -4.12 -5.32 1.29
CA THR A 227 -4.14 -6.72 0.84
C THR A 227 -3.44 -6.88 -0.51
N SER A 228 -2.92 -8.08 -0.76
CA SER A 228 -2.68 -8.53 -2.13
C SER A 228 -3.97 -9.16 -2.67
N LEU A 229 -4.52 -8.57 -3.71
CA LEU A 229 -5.67 -9.07 -4.46
C LEU A 229 -5.16 -9.79 -5.72
N GLU A 230 -5.48 -11.07 -5.84
CA GLU A 230 -5.00 -11.95 -6.91
C GLU A 230 -6.18 -12.59 -7.66
N GLY A 231 -6.04 -12.71 -8.98
CA GLY A 231 -7.07 -13.34 -9.82
C GLY A 231 -6.55 -13.77 -11.19
N SER A 232 -7.43 -14.38 -11.98
CA SER A 232 -7.09 -14.92 -13.30
C SER A 232 -8.24 -14.77 -14.29
N LYS A 233 -7.91 -14.49 -15.55
CA LYS A 233 -8.87 -14.53 -16.67
C LYS A 233 -9.40 -15.93 -16.99
N ILE A 234 -8.75 -16.97 -16.47
CA ILE A 234 -9.10 -18.37 -16.76
C ILE A 234 -10.34 -18.79 -15.95
N TYR A 235 -10.57 -18.16 -14.80
CA TYR A 235 -11.77 -18.41 -14.02
C TYR A 235 -13.01 -17.87 -14.75
N PRO A 236 -14.18 -18.50 -14.54
CA PRO A 236 -15.46 -17.93 -14.95
C PRO A 236 -15.69 -16.57 -14.27
N SER A 237 -16.79 -15.88 -14.61
CA SER A 237 -17.11 -14.53 -14.11
C SER A 237 -16.72 -14.32 -12.65
N SER A 238 -15.85 -13.33 -12.43
CA SER A 238 -15.32 -12.98 -11.11
C SER A 238 -16.44 -12.68 -10.13
N SER A 239 -16.26 -13.05 -8.86
CA SER A 239 -17.15 -12.63 -7.77
C SER A 239 -17.22 -11.10 -7.62
N LEU A 240 -16.19 -10.40 -8.11
CA LEU A 240 -16.08 -8.94 -8.17
C LEU A 240 -16.53 -8.34 -9.51
N ALA A 241 -17.03 -9.16 -10.45
CA ALA A 241 -17.68 -8.69 -11.67
C ALA A 241 -19.13 -8.26 -11.34
N ARG A 242 -19.25 -7.15 -10.62
CA ARG A 242 -20.49 -6.51 -10.15
C ARG A 242 -20.18 -5.05 -9.84
N TRP A 243 -21.21 -4.21 -9.80
CA TRP A 243 -21.03 -2.86 -9.29
C TRP A 243 -20.85 -2.90 -7.78
N LEU A 244 -19.71 -2.40 -7.32
CA LEU A 244 -19.35 -2.22 -5.91
C LEU A 244 -19.24 -0.73 -5.63
N THR A 245 -19.97 -0.24 -4.63
CA THR A 245 -19.85 1.14 -4.15
C THR A 245 -19.53 1.12 -2.67
N PHE A 246 -18.34 1.59 -2.31
CA PHE A 246 -17.94 1.81 -0.93
C PHE A 246 -18.19 3.27 -0.56
N PRO A 247 -19.21 3.61 0.26
CA PRO A 247 -19.64 5.00 0.43
C PRO A 247 -18.57 5.92 1.04
N THR A 248 -17.70 5.37 1.88
CA THR A 248 -16.73 6.14 2.68
C THR A 248 -15.28 5.69 2.50
N VAL A 249 -15.02 4.72 1.62
CA VAL A 249 -13.69 4.10 1.49
C VAL A 249 -13.13 4.31 0.08
N ASP A 250 -12.08 5.11 0.00
CA ASP A 250 -11.23 5.26 -1.17
C ASP A 250 -10.37 3.99 -1.34
N HIS A 251 -10.18 3.56 -2.58
CA HIS A 251 -9.39 2.37 -2.92
C HIS A 251 -8.25 2.76 -3.87
N CYS A 252 -7.02 2.45 -3.48
CA CYS A 252 -5.82 2.62 -4.29
C CYS A 252 -5.31 1.24 -4.72
N PHE A 253 -5.34 0.95 -6.03
CA PHE A 253 -4.98 -0.32 -6.64
C PHE A 253 -3.62 -0.19 -7.34
N CYS A 254 -2.55 -0.66 -6.70
CA CYS A 254 -1.20 -0.68 -7.25
C CYS A 254 -0.94 -2.01 -7.97
N VAL A 255 -1.06 -2.05 -9.30
CA VAL A 255 -0.92 -3.29 -10.08
C VAL A 255 0.54 -3.73 -10.13
N GLN A 256 0.82 -4.94 -9.64
CA GLN A 256 2.18 -5.50 -9.57
C GLN A 256 2.46 -6.50 -10.69
N GLU A 257 1.46 -7.25 -11.14
CA GLU A 257 1.61 -8.24 -12.21
C GLU A 257 0.33 -8.29 -13.05
N GLY A 258 0.47 -8.36 -14.36
CA GLY A 258 -0.65 -8.55 -15.27
C GLY A 258 -1.44 -7.27 -15.58
N VAL A 259 -2.72 -7.43 -15.92
CA VAL A 259 -3.62 -6.33 -16.26
C VAL A 259 -4.93 -6.45 -15.47
N LEU A 260 -5.20 -5.46 -14.63
CA LEU A 260 -6.49 -5.27 -13.98
C LEU A 260 -7.37 -4.43 -14.90
N ARG A 261 -8.60 -4.85 -15.14
CA ARG A 261 -9.61 -4.08 -15.86
C ARG A 261 -10.61 -3.49 -14.90
N VAL A 262 -10.92 -2.21 -15.07
CA VAL A 262 -11.87 -1.49 -14.23
C VAL A 262 -12.89 -0.74 -15.08
N LYS A 263 -14.15 -0.74 -14.64
CA LYS A 263 -15.16 0.23 -15.11
C LYS A 263 -15.62 1.07 -13.93
N LEU A 264 -15.81 2.36 -14.17
CA LEU A 264 -16.52 3.27 -13.28
C LEU A 264 -17.89 3.54 -13.87
N ARG A 265 -18.95 3.43 -13.05
CA ARG A 265 -20.34 3.55 -13.52
C ARG A 265 -20.61 4.89 -14.21
N GLU A 266 -20.03 5.96 -13.72
CA GLU A 266 -20.27 7.33 -14.20
C GLU A 266 -19.45 7.68 -15.45
N SER A 267 -18.32 6.99 -15.65
CA SER A 267 -17.32 7.43 -16.61
C SER A 267 -17.42 6.70 -17.96
N ALA A 268 -17.82 5.44 -18.05
CA ALA A 268 -17.97 4.75 -19.35
C ALA A 268 -18.71 3.40 -19.29
N SER A 269 -19.25 2.96 -20.43
CA SER A 269 -19.64 1.57 -20.69
C SER A 269 -18.46 0.62 -20.95
N GLU A 270 -17.27 1.17 -21.22
CA GLU A 270 -16.06 0.46 -21.67
C GLU A 270 -15.06 0.20 -20.53
N TRP A 271 -14.37 -0.95 -20.59
CA TRP A 271 -13.32 -1.32 -19.64
C TRP A 271 -12.07 -0.44 -19.83
N THR A 272 -11.45 -0.03 -18.72
CA THR A 272 -10.12 0.59 -18.71
C THR A 272 -9.09 -0.42 -18.19
N ASP A 273 -8.01 -0.64 -18.94
CA ASP A 273 -6.86 -1.46 -18.52
C ASP A 273 -5.96 -0.65 -17.57
N VAL A 274 -5.63 -1.23 -16.42
CA VAL A 274 -4.60 -0.76 -15.48
C VAL A 274 -3.49 -1.82 -15.47
N ARG A 275 -2.29 -1.42 -15.88
CA ARG A 275 -1.16 -2.31 -16.15
C ARG A 275 -0.17 -2.34 -14.99
N GLU A 276 0.70 -3.34 -15.00
CA GLU A 276 1.86 -3.41 -14.09
C GLU A 276 2.59 -2.08 -13.95
N GLY A 277 2.87 -1.69 -12.72
CA GLY A 277 3.51 -0.42 -12.36
C GLY A 277 2.54 0.76 -12.24
N GLN A 278 1.33 0.67 -12.80
CA GLN A 278 0.32 1.72 -12.68
C GLN A 278 -0.46 1.60 -11.37
N THR A 279 -0.95 2.74 -10.90
CA THR A 279 -1.78 2.84 -9.70
C THR A 279 -3.10 3.49 -10.04
N LEU A 280 -4.22 2.81 -9.76
CA LEU A 280 -5.57 3.38 -9.90
C LEU A 280 -6.08 3.83 -8.54
N LEU A 281 -6.50 5.08 -8.40
CA LEU A 281 -7.35 5.53 -7.29
C LEU A 281 -8.82 5.53 -7.72
N VAL A 282 -9.66 4.85 -6.94
CA VAL A 282 -11.13 4.97 -6.98
C VAL A 282 -11.60 5.66 -5.72
N THR A 283 -12.26 6.80 -5.87
CA THR A 283 -12.73 7.61 -4.73
C THR A 283 -13.96 6.99 -4.06
N ALA A 284 -14.10 7.19 -2.76
CA ALA A 284 -15.28 6.79 -2.00
C ALA A 284 -16.58 7.28 -2.66
N GLY A 285 -17.60 6.42 -2.67
CA GLY A 285 -18.89 6.68 -3.31
C GLY A 285 -18.93 6.40 -4.82
N GLN A 286 -17.79 6.22 -5.48
CA GLN A 286 -17.75 5.86 -6.89
C GLN A 286 -18.03 4.36 -7.06
N ALA A 287 -19.07 4.01 -7.81
CA ALA A 287 -19.36 2.63 -8.17
C ALA A 287 -18.34 2.11 -9.21
N PHE A 288 -17.73 0.95 -8.94
CA PHE A 288 -16.77 0.30 -9.85
C PHE A 288 -16.98 -1.22 -9.95
N THR A 289 -16.43 -1.83 -11.01
CA THR A 289 -16.32 -3.29 -11.17
C THR A 289 -14.90 -3.65 -11.59
N LEU A 290 -14.46 -4.87 -11.25
CA LEU A 290 -13.11 -5.37 -11.56
C LEU A 290 -13.15 -6.64 -12.42
N GLU A 291 -12.20 -6.76 -13.35
CA GLU A 291 -11.92 -7.97 -14.14
C GLU A 291 -10.41 -8.23 -14.16
N PHE A 292 -10.00 -9.49 -14.02
CA PHE A 292 -8.60 -9.90 -14.10
C PHE A 292 -8.29 -10.34 -15.53
N ALA A 293 -7.62 -9.50 -16.33
CA ALA A 293 -7.58 -9.64 -17.79
C ALA A 293 -6.43 -10.52 -18.33
N THR A 294 -5.48 -10.92 -17.48
CA THR A 294 -4.35 -11.80 -17.82
C THR A 294 -4.43 -13.14 -17.08
N ARG A 295 -3.54 -14.08 -17.46
CA ARG A 295 -3.51 -15.43 -16.84
C ARG A 295 -3.31 -15.38 -15.33
N PHE A 296 -2.54 -14.40 -14.86
CA PHE A 296 -2.40 -14.05 -13.46
C PHE A 296 -2.43 -12.53 -13.38
N VAL A 297 -3.07 -12.01 -12.34
CA VAL A 297 -3.07 -10.60 -11.99
C VAL A 297 -2.84 -10.51 -10.49
N ARG A 298 -1.91 -9.64 -10.08
CA ARG A 298 -1.66 -9.31 -8.68
C ARG A 298 -1.72 -7.80 -8.51
N VAL A 299 -2.52 -7.35 -7.55
CA VAL A 299 -2.71 -5.94 -7.22
C VAL A 299 -2.53 -5.77 -5.72
N ILE A 300 -1.72 -4.80 -5.29
CA ILE A 300 -1.73 -4.39 -3.88
C ILE A 300 -2.78 -3.31 -3.73
N THR A 301 -3.76 -3.55 -2.88
CA THR A 301 -4.84 -2.59 -2.61
C THR A 301 -4.61 -1.93 -1.27
N PHE A 302 -4.65 -0.60 -1.24
CA PHE A 302 -4.67 0.22 -0.02
C PHE A 302 -6.04 0.89 0.10
N THR A 303 -6.63 0.88 1.28
CA THR A 303 -7.93 1.50 1.56
C THR A 303 -7.88 2.34 2.83
N ASN A 304 -8.62 3.45 2.91
CA ASN A 304 -8.75 4.26 4.13
C ASN A 304 -9.87 3.74 5.05
N GLY A 305 -9.82 2.45 5.35
CA GLY A 305 -10.76 1.79 6.26
C GLY A 305 -10.93 0.32 5.93
N THR A 306 -12.11 -0.21 6.22
CA THR A 306 -12.50 -1.58 5.86
C THR A 306 -12.89 -1.64 4.39
N GLY A 307 -12.10 -2.33 3.57
CA GLY A 307 -12.21 -2.33 2.12
C GLY A 307 -12.66 -3.65 1.52
N ILE A 308 -12.30 -3.83 0.26
CA ILE A 308 -12.62 -5.04 -0.53
C ILE A 308 -12.05 -6.33 0.07
N GLU A 309 -10.96 -6.25 0.82
CA GLU A 309 -10.35 -7.41 1.49
C GLU A 309 -11.29 -8.04 2.52
N THR A 310 -11.99 -7.20 3.29
CA THR A 310 -12.93 -7.67 4.32
C THR A 310 -14.21 -8.20 3.69
N LEU A 311 -14.64 -7.66 2.54
CA LEU A 311 -15.74 -8.23 1.76
C LEU A 311 -15.41 -9.66 1.32
N ILE A 312 -14.20 -9.88 0.82
CA ILE A 312 -13.71 -11.20 0.40
C ILE A 312 -13.59 -12.14 1.60
N GLU A 313 -13.03 -11.67 2.73
CA GLU A 313 -12.93 -12.45 3.96
C GLU A 313 -14.29 -12.92 4.47
N LYS A 314 -15.31 -12.05 4.48
CA LYS A 314 -16.64 -12.35 5.00
C LYS A 314 -17.50 -13.20 4.06
N ALA A 315 -17.43 -12.93 2.76
CA ALA A 315 -18.23 -13.66 1.77
C ALA A 315 -17.56 -14.96 1.31
N GLY A 316 -16.24 -15.04 1.40
CA GLY A 316 -15.42 -16.17 0.95
C GLY A 316 -15.19 -17.20 2.04
N GLU A 317 -14.05 -17.88 1.94
CA GLU A 317 -13.57 -18.85 2.92
C GLU A 317 -12.05 -18.74 3.13
N ALA A 318 -11.58 -19.15 4.30
CA ALA A 318 -10.15 -19.25 4.58
C ALA A 318 -9.49 -20.24 3.62
N PHE A 319 -8.32 -19.88 3.08
CA PHE A 319 -7.69 -20.60 1.99
C PHE A 319 -6.27 -21.05 2.35
N SER A 320 -6.05 -22.35 2.43
CA SER A 320 -4.76 -22.90 2.87
C SER A 320 -3.67 -22.82 1.81
N SER A 321 -4.02 -22.95 0.52
CA SER A 321 -3.05 -22.98 -0.57
C SER A 321 -2.36 -21.63 -0.76
N VAL A 322 -1.09 -21.69 -1.19
CA VAL A 322 -0.23 -20.51 -1.32
C VAL A 322 -0.30 -19.84 -2.69
N VAL A 323 -1.03 -20.41 -3.65
CA VAL A 323 -1.26 -19.87 -5.00
C VAL A 323 -2.73 -20.03 -5.36
N LEU A 324 -3.17 -19.28 -6.38
CA LEU A 324 -4.48 -19.43 -6.99
C LEU A 324 -4.76 -20.91 -7.37
N PRO A 325 -5.96 -21.46 -7.06
CA PRO A 325 -6.31 -22.85 -7.38
C PRO A 325 -6.45 -23.08 -8.89
N GLU A 326 -6.42 -24.33 -9.35
CA GLU A 326 -6.62 -24.64 -10.77
C GLU A 326 -8.05 -24.30 -11.25
N GLU A 327 -9.04 -24.46 -10.36
CA GLU A 327 -10.45 -24.13 -10.57
C GLU A 327 -10.94 -23.13 -9.52
N SER A 328 -11.88 -22.27 -9.88
CA SER A 328 -12.49 -21.32 -8.93
C SER A 328 -13.28 -22.05 -7.86
N VAL A 329 -13.21 -21.57 -6.62
CA VAL A 329 -14.00 -22.09 -5.50
C VAL A 329 -15.48 -21.72 -5.68
N ALA A 330 -16.40 -22.54 -5.19
CA ALA A 330 -17.82 -22.20 -5.22
C ALA A 330 -18.13 -21.00 -4.30
N TRP A 331 -18.99 -20.10 -4.77
CA TRP A 331 -19.48 -18.96 -3.98
C TRP A 331 -20.96 -18.72 -4.26
N THR A 332 -21.64 -17.98 -3.39
CA THR A 332 -23.06 -17.68 -3.53
C THR A 332 -23.34 -16.19 -3.45
N GLU A 333 -24.35 -15.75 -4.21
CA GLU A 333 -24.82 -14.37 -4.19
C GLU A 333 -25.22 -13.93 -2.78
N ASP A 334 -25.94 -14.78 -2.05
CA ASP A 334 -26.41 -14.50 -0.69
C ASP A 334 -25.27 -14.16 0.27
N LYS A 335 -24.12 -14.84 0.17
CA LYS A 335 -22.95 -14.54 1.02
C LYS A 335 -22.35 -13.18 0.68
N VAL A 336 -22.25 -12.86 -0.61
CA VAL A 336 -21.75 -11.54 -1.06
C VAL A 336 -22.69 -10.44 -0.59
N THR A 337 -24.00 -10.58 -0.81
CA THR A 337 -25.01 -9.60 -0.37
C THR A 337 -25.03 -9.43 1.15
N ALA A 338 -24.93 -10.52 1.91
CA ALA A 338 -24.90 -10.47 3.37
C ALA A 338 -23.66 -9.73 3.88
N ALA A 339 -22.48 -10.06 3.35
CA ALA A 339 -21.22 -9.40 3.70
C ALA A 339 -21.24 -7.92 3.30
N ALA A 340 -21.70 -7.59 2.09
CA ALA A 340 -21.80 -6.20 1.65
C ALA A 340 -22.74 -5.38 2.54
N LYS A 341 -23.90 -5.95 2.92
CA LYS A 341 -24.84 -5.30 3.83
C LYS A 341 -24.22 -5.04 5.20
N GLU A 342 -23.46 -5.99 5.75
CA GLU A 342 -22.76 -5.81 7.03
C GLU A 342 -21.73 -4.68 6.95
N LEU A 343 -21.03 -4.56 5.82
CA LEU A 343 -19.99 -3.55 5.58
C LEU A 343 -20.53 -2.20 5.08
N GLY A 344 -21.84 -2.09 4.82
CA GLY A 344 -22.43 -0.89 4.21
C GLY A 344 -22.00 -0.66 2.76
N VAL A 345 -21.54 -1.72 2.07
CA VAL A 345 -21.16 -1.70 0.65
C VAL A 345 -22.41 -1.91 -0.20
N VAL A 346 -22.64 -1.03 -1.17
CA VAL A 346 -23.75 -1.21 -2.13
C VAL A 346 -23.27 -2.12 -3.26
N THR A 347 -24.02 -3.19 -3.52
CA THR A 347 -23.75 -4.15 -4.58
C THR A 347 -24.90 -4.22 -5.56
N GLU A 348 -24.62 -4.14 -6.86
CA GLU A 348 -25.63 -4.26 -7.92
C GLU A 348 -25.09 -5.16 -9.05
N ALA A 349 -25.97 -5.91 -9.71
CA ALA A 349 -25.59 -6.73 -10.86
C ALA A 349 -25.05 -5.86 -12.01
N LEU A 350 -24.07 -6.40 -12.75
CA LEU A 350 -23.33 -5.68 -13.79
C LEU A 350 -24.21 -5.17 -14.94
#